data_AF-A0A7W3MX84-F1
#
_entry.id   AF-A0A7W3MX84-F1
#
_cell.length_a   1.000
_cell.length_b   1.000
_cell.length_c   1.000
_cell.angle_alpha   90.00
_cell.angle_beta   90.00
_cell.angle_gamma   90.00
#
_symmetry.space_group_name_H-M   'P 1'
#
loop_
_entity.id
_entity.type
_entity.pdbx_description
1 polymer ?
#
loop_
_entity_poly.entity_id
_entity_poly.type
_entity_poly.pdbx_seq_one_letter_code
_entity_poly.pdbx_strand_id
1 'polypeptide(L)' 'MSAADDTDRLRARLHEIEIDLAALRAQRGAPTGEPQDFGDAGEDLAAREEQATMIANLEAARDRLRARLGEA' A
#
# COMPACT_ATOMS: atom_id res chain seq x y z
N MET A 1 2.78 4.23 -29.81
CA MET A 1 2.46 4.70 -28.44
C MET A 1 3.20 6.00 -28.25
N SER A 2 2.49 7.08 -27.96
CA SER A 2 3.08 8.39 -27.70
C SER A 2 3.65 8.45 -26.29
N ALA A 3 4.67 9.28 -26.04
CA ALA A 3 5.17 9.54 -24.69
C ALA A 3 4.08 10.08 -23.74
N ALA A 4 3.05 10.73 -24.30
CA ALA A 4 1.86 11.16 -23.55
C ALA A 4 1.04 9.96 -23.04
N ASP A 5 0.78 8.96 -23.89
CA ASP A 5 0.04 7.75 -23.53
C ASP A 5 0.76 6.97 -22.41
N ASP A 6 2.09 6.92 -22.47
CA ASP A 6 2.93 6.29 -21.44
C ASP A 6 2.85 7.04 -20.12
N THR A 7 2.86 8.38 -20.15
CA THR A 7 2.78 9.21 -18.95
C THR A 7 1.41 9.04 -18.27
N ASP A 8 0.33 9.05 -19.04
CA ASP A 8 -1.03 8.88 -18.50
C ASP A 8 -1.23 7.49 -17.90
N ARG A 9 -0.66 6.45 -18.53
CA ARG A 9 -0.66 5.09 -17.96
C ARG A 9 0.12 5.01 -16.65
N LEU A 10 1.27 5.67 -16.56
CA LEU A 10 2.07 5.71 -15.33
C LEU A 10 1.34 6.46 -14.20
N ARG A 11 0.64 7.56 -14.52
CA ARG A 11 -0.20 8.29 -13.55
C ARG A 11 -1.40 7.49 -13.09
N ALA A 12 -2.09 6.81 -14.00
CA ALA A 12 -3.19 5.91 -13.65
C ALA A 12 -2.72 4.83 -12.68
N ARG A 13 -1.55 4.22 -12.96
CA ARG A 13 -0.96 3.21 -12.08
C ARG A 13 -0.53 3.78 -10.73
N LEU A 14 0.00 5.00 -10.70
CA LEU A 14 0.34 5.70 -9.46
C LEU A 14 -0.90 5.92 -8.60
N HIS A 15 -2.00 6.37 -9.22
CA HIS A 15 -3.27 6.60 -8.54
C HIS A 15 -3.85 5.33 -7.91
N GLU A 16 -3.83 4.20 -8.64
CA GLU A 16 -4.24 2.89 -8.09
C GLU A 16 -3.44 2.52 -6.83
N ILE A 17 -2.11 2.66 -6.87
CA ILE A 17 -1.24 2.36 -5.74
C ILE A 17 -1.54 3.27 -4.54
N GLU A 18 -1.85 4.54 -4.78
CA GLU A 18 -2.21 5.48 -3.71
C GLU A 18 -3.55 5.12 -3.06
N ILE A 19 -4.54 4.65 -3.84
CA ILE A 19 -5.80 4.12 -3.32
C ILE A 19 -5.56 2.89 -2.45
N ASP A 20 -4.78 1.93 -2.95
CA ASP A 20 -4.48 0.69 -2.23
C ASP A 20 -3.75 0.98 -0.90
N LEU A 21 -2.78 1.90 -0.93
CA LEU A 21 -2.08 2.35 0.28
C LEU A 21 -3.03 3.03 1.28
N ALA A 22 -3.97 3.84 0.82
CA ALA A 22 -4.95 4.47 1.68
C ALA A 22 -5.86 3.42 2.34
N ALA A 23 -6.34 2.44 1.58
CA ALA A 23 -7.18 1.35 2.06
C ALA A 23 -6.45 0.48 3.09
N LEU A 24 -5.19 0.10 2.83
CA LEU A 24 -4.37 -0.69 3.77
C LEU A 24 -4.09 0.07 5.06
N ARG A 25 -3.81 1.38 4.99
CA ARG A 25 -3.60 2.21 6.18
C ARG A 25 -4.88 2.41 6.99
N ALA A 26 -6.02 2.54 6.32
CA ALA A 26 -7.33 2.65 7.00
C ALA A 26 -7.69 1.36 7.75
N GLN A 27 -7.39 0.18 7.18
CA GLN A 27 -7.59 -1.11 7.84
C GLN A 27 -6.74 -1.26 9.12
N ARG A 28 -5.61 -0.56 9.21
CA ARG A 28 -4.78 -0.52 10.43
C ARG A 28 -5.42 0.30 11.57
N GLY A 29 -6.45 1.08 11.26
CA GLY A 29 -7.08 2.05 12.15
C GLY A 29 -8.43 1.60 12.72
N ALA A 30 -8.43 0.56 13.54
CA ALA A 30 -9.29 0.43 14.72
C ALA A 30 -8.82 -0.79 15.51
N PRO A 31 -8.15 -0.62 16.67
CA PRO A 31 -7.99 -1.72 17.60
C PRO A 31 -9.39 -2.07 18.08
N THR A 32 -9.97 -3.16 17.60
CA THR A 32 -11.15 -3.76 18.22
C THR A 32 -10.72 -4.15 19.62
N GLY A 33 -11.04 -3.33 20.62
CA GLY A 33 -10.59 -3.45 22.01
C GLY A 33 -11.14 -4.65 22.76
N GLU A 34 -11.49 -5.72 22.05
CA GLU A 34 -11.88 -6.99 22.64
C GLU A 34 -10.61 -7.78 22.99
N PRO A 35 -10.55 -8.42 24.18
CA PRO A 35 -9.40 -9.22 24.56
C PRO A 35 -9.28 -10.41 23.60
N GLN A 36 -8.34 -10.35 22.66
CA GLN A 36 -8.02 -11.45 21.75
C GLN A 36 -7.36 -12.58 22.54
N ASP A 37 -7.84 -13.80 22.32
CA ASP A 37 -7.30 -15.02 22.91
C ASP A 37 -5.85 -15.22 22.44
N PHE A 38 -4.98 -15.85 23.23
CA PHE A 38 -3.53 -15.92 22.95
C PHE A 38 -3.19 -16.64 21.63
N GLY A 39 -4.12 -17.44 21.09
CA GLY A 39 -4.02 -18.04 19.75
C GLY A 39 -4.22 -17.03 18.61
N ASP A 40 -5.15 -16.10 18.77
CA ASP A 40 -5.46 -15.05 17.78
C ASP A 40 -4.35 -14.00 17.72
N ALA A 41 -3.61 -13.81 18.81
CA ALA A 41 -2.50 -12.84 18.88
C ALA A 41 -1.32 -13.19 17.94
N GLY A 42 -1.09 -14.47 17.65
CA GLY A 42 -0.06 -14.92 16.71
C GLY A 42 -0.46 -14.73 15.24
N GLU A 43 -1.73 -15.03 14.93
CA GLU A 43 -2.30 -14.78 13.60
C GLU A 43 -2.43 -13.28 13.31
N ASP A 44 -2.79 -12.49 14.31
CA ASP A 44 -2.85 -11.02 14.25
C ASP A 44 -1.44 -10.41 14.03
N LEU A 45 -0.39 -10.95 14.65
CA LEU A 45 0.99 -10.50 14.39
C LEU A 45 1.45 -10.83 12.97
N ALA A 46 1.26 -12.08 12.52
CA ALA A 46 1.65 -12.50 11.17
C ALA A 46 0.91 -11.70 10.08
N ALA A 47 -0.40 -11.48 10.26
CA ALA A 47 -1.19 -10.66 9.36
C ALA A 47 -0.71 -9.20 9.31
N ARG A 48 -0.31 -8.64 10.46
CA ARG A 48 0.27 -7.29 10.52
C ARG A 48 1.62 -7.19 9.83
N GLU A 49 2.48 -8.19 9.96
CA GLU A 49 3.79 -8.24 9.29
C GLU A 49 3.65 -8.38 7.77
N GLU A 50 2.73 -9.24 7.31
CA GLU A 50 2.41 -9.39 5.89
C GLU A 50 1.88 -8.07 5.31
N GLN A 51 0.94 -7.43 6.02
CA GLN A 51 0.38 -6.15 5.61
C GLN A 51 1.44 -5.04 5.60
N ALA A 52 2.35 -5.01 6.57
CA ALA A 52 3.46 -4.06 6.61
C ALA A 52 4.41 -4.26 5.41
N THR A 53 4.69 -5.51 5.06
CA THR A 53 5.49 -5.86 3.88
C THR A 53 4.79 -5.41 2.58
N MET A 54 3.48 -5.60 2.48
CA MET A 54 2.68 -5.15 1.35
C MET A 54 2.71 -3.63 1.19
N ILE A 55 2.55 -2.88 2.30
CA ILE A 55 2.63 -1.42 2.32
C ILE A 55 4.02 -0.96 1.85
N ALA A 56 5.10 -1.55 2.36
CA ALA A 56 6.47 -1.18 1.98
C ALA A 56 6.73 -1.40 0.48
N ASN A 57 6.22 -2.51 -0.08
CA ASN A 57 6.33 -2.81 -1.51
C ASN A 57 5.57 -1.79 -2.38
N LEU A 58 4.37 -1.40 -1.96
CA LEU A 58 3.57 -0.40 -2.66
C LEU A 58 4.19 1.00 -2.57
N GLU A 59 4.75 1.38 -1.43
CA GLU A 59 5.48 2.65 -1.26
C GLU A 59 6.71 2.70 -2.17
N ALA A 60 7.51 1.63 -2.22
CA ALA A 60 8.65 1.55 -3.14
C ALA A 60 8.23 1.62 -4.61
N ALA A 61 7.09 1.02 -4.97
CA ALA A 61 6.54 1.10 -6.33
C ALA A 61 6.06 2.53 -6.67
N ARG A 62 5.38 3.19 -5.74
CA ARG A 62 4.96 4.59 -5.84
C ARG A 62 6.17 5.50 -6.09
N ASP A 63 7.22 5.34 -5.32
CA ASP A 63 8.41 6.20 -5.40
C ASP A 63 9.15 6.00 -6.74
N ARG A 64 9.24 4.77 -7.23
CA ARG A 64 9.77 4.49 -8.58
C ARG A 64 8.92 5.12 -9.69
N LEU A 65 7.60 5.10 -9.56
CA LEU A 65 6.68 5.70 -10.53
C LEU A 65 6.81 7.22 -10.53
N ARG A 66 6.85 7.85 -9.34
CA ARG A 66 7.07 9.30 -9.22
C ARG A 66 8.41 9.72 -9.81
N ALA A 67 9.49 8.97 -9.54
CA ALA A 67 10.79 9.23 -10.15
C ALA A 67 10.74 9.12 -11.69
N ARG A 68 10.00 8.16 -12.24
CA ARG A 68 9.82 8.00 -13.69
C ARG A 68 8.96 9.11 -14.32
N LEU A 69 8.04 9.68 -13.56
CA LEU A 69 7.21 10.82 -13.95
C LEU A 69 7.93 12.17 -13.76
N GLY A 70 9.06 12.20 -13.03
CA GLY A 70 9.77 13.42 -12.66
C GLY A 70 9.10 14.20 -11.52
N GLU A 71 8.25 13.54 -10.74
CA GLU A 71 7.46 14.10 -9.62
C GLU A 71 8.14 13.83 -8.26
N ALA A 72 9.47 13.78 -8.24
CA ALA A 72 10.30 13.46 -7.07
C ALA A 72 10.43 14.64 -6.09
#